data_AF-A0AAV1IJI4-F1
#
_entry.id   AF-A0AAV1IJI4-F1
#
_cell.length_a   1.000
_cell.length_b   1.000
_cell.length_c   1.000
_cell.angle_alpha   90.00
_cell.angle_beta   90.00
_cell.angle_gamma   90.00
#
_symmetry.space_group_name_H-M   'P 1'
#
loop_
_entity.id
_entity.type
_entity.pdbx_description
1 polymer ?
#
loop_
_entity_poly.entity_id
_entity_poly.type
_entity_poly.pdbx_seq_one_letter_code
_entity_poly.pdbx_strand_id
1 'polypeptide(L)'
;MAMIDSRPAALQGAESLESLTVSDDVLEFADLAGDVLSRIISLLGVEQLAAMAVQSTRLRTLAEEQPAWQQACKDRWQAFLVDSEMKALPDTPSVWREAFRTRIELPVTLARACDTARRAQLCARADNPGLSHACPAGRPIDFRRAFELTMRAVFEVGLAAESDLGVHKNSLVRGFEESLQWWLVTRPEVLIAFVREADSDLGQYDMWRMAFIHWPSVPWKRSALAYLPGLIAKVSQAWEHVSVLEALDREVALLDNTIRSLENQGDSLTMIAPEGISKRHWWWWLS
;
A
#
# COMPACT_ATOMS: atom_id res chain seq x y z
N MET A 1 -82.53 -14.34 5.43
CA MET A 1 -82.07 -14.88 4.13
C MET A 1 -80.95 -15.86 4.44
N ALA A 2 -81.28 -17.12 4.75
CA ALA A 2 -81.46 -18.24 3.80
C ALA A 2 -80.11 -18.63 3.18
N MET A 3 -79.42 -19.61 3.78
CA MET A 3 -79.28 -21.01 3.31
C MET A 3 -78.54 -21.13 1.97
N ILE A 4 -77.48 -21.95 1.91
CA ILE A 4 -77.56 -23.34 1.44
C ILE A 4 -76.17 -23.98 1.59
N ASP A 5 -76.22 -25.14 2.25
CA ASP A 5 -75.19 -26.15 2.47
C ASP A 5 -75.13 -27.05 1.23
N SER A 6 -73.94 -27.44 0.75
CA SER A 6 -73.79 -28.52 -0.26
C SER A 6 -72.34 -29.02 -0.34
N ARG A 7 -72.08 -30.13 0.37
CA ARG A 7 -71.00 -31.08 0.06
C ARG A 7 -71.41 -32.00 -1.11
N PRO A 8 -70.44 -32.54 -1.86
CA PRO A 8 -70.33 -33.99 -2.00
C PRO A 8 -68.87 -34.45 -1.74
N ALA A 9 -68.62 -35.43 -0.87
CA ALA A 9 -68.74 -36.88 -1.06
C ALA A 9 -67.71 -37.47 -2.04
N ALA A 10 -66.67 -38.04 -1.43
CA ALA A 10 -65.84 -39.18 -1.82
C ALA A 10 -65.74 -39.58 -3.31
N LEU A 11 -64.52 -39.51 -3.83
CA LEU A 11 -63.99 -40.49 -4.79
C LEU A 11 -62.66 -41.02 -4.25
N GLN A 12 -62.75 -42.21 -3.64
CA GLN A 12 -61.64 -43.13 -3.46
C GLN A 12 -61.34 -43.78 -4.82
N GLY A 13 -60.06 -43.98 -5.10
CA GLY A 13 -59.58 -44.90 -6.12
C GLY A 13 -58.94 -44.21 -7.31
N ALA A 14 -57.61 -44.25 -7.35
CA ALA A 14 -56.89 -45.06 -8.33
C ALA A 14 -55.41 -44.64 -8.33
N GLU A 15 -54.58 -45.64 -8.03
CA GLU A 15 -53.25 -45.83 -8.60
C GLU A 15 -52.16 -44.84 -8.18
N SER A 16 -51.47 -45.26 -7.12
CA SER A 16 -50.04 -45.03 -6.89
C SER A 16 -49.25 -45.23 -8.19
N LEU A 17 -49.07 -44.16 -8.95
CA LEU A 17 -47.88 -44.01 -9.77
C LEU A 17 -46.74 -43.81 -8.79
N GLU A 18 -46.03 -44.91 -8.50
CA GLU A 18 -44.67 -44.85 -8.00
C GLU A 18 -43.92 -43.88 -8.90
N SER A 19 -43.75 -42.65 -8.42
CA SER A 19 -42.82 -41.71 -9.02
C SER A 19 -41.46 -42.38 -8.88
N LEU A 20 -41.02 -43.04 -9.94
CA LEU A 20 -39.61 -43.19 -10.25
C LEU A 20 -39.05 -41.77 -10.32
N THR A 21 -38.74 -41.21 -9.16
CA THR A 21 -37.76 -40.15 -9.03
C THR A 21 -36.48 -40.81 -9.52
N VAL A 22 -36.24 -40.71 -10.82
CA VAL A 22 -34.89 -40.78 -11.35
C VAL A 22 -34.14 -39.78 -10.48
N SER A 23 -33.32 -40.29 -9.56
CA SER A 23 -32.34 -39.47 -8.87
C SER A 23 -31.42 -39.02 -9.99
N ASP A 24 -31.76 -37.90 -10.62
CA ASP A 24 -30.81 -37.13 -11.42
C ASP A 24 -29.79 -36.66 -10.40
N ASP A 25 -28.85 -37.56 -10.08
CA ASP A 25 -27.65 -37.26 -9.34
C ASP A 25 -26.83 -36.35 -10.26
N VAL A 26 -27.20 -35.08 -10.28
CA VAL A 26 -26.45 -34.02 -10.93
C VAL A 26 -25.15 -33.94 -10.16
N LEU A 27 -24.12 -34.57 -10.71
CA LEU A 27 -22.75 -34.44 -10.22
C LEU A 27 -22.39 -32.95 -10.25
N GLU A 28 -22.28 -32.34 -9.08
CA GLU A 28 -21.87 -30.96 -8.97
C GLU A 28 -20.35 -30.88 -9.15
N PHE A 29 -19.87 -29.72 -9.59
CA PHE A 29 -18.42 -29.49 -9.72
C PHE A 29 -17.68 -29.73 -8.37
N ALA A 30 -18.36 -29.50 -7.25
CA ALA A 30 -17.84 -29.76 -5.92
C ALA A 30 -17.63 -31.27 -5.63
N ASP A 31 -18.32 -32.16 -6.35
CA ASP A 31 -18.25 -33.61 -6.12
C ASP A 31 -17.04 -34.28 -6.80
N LEU A 32 -16.31 -33.54 -7.63
CA LEU A 32 -15.08 -34.03 -8.25
C LEU A 32 -14.04 -34.43 -7.20
N ALA A 33 -13.25 -35.46 -7.52
CA ALA A 33 -12.13 -35.89 -6.71
C ALA A 33 -11.12 -34.75 -6.50
N GLY A 34 -10.53 -34.67 -5.31
CA GLY A 34 -9.71 -33.52 -4.90
C GLY A 34 -8.47 -33.28 -5.77
N ASP A 35 -7.89 -34.35 -6.30
CA ASP A 35 -6.75 -34.33 -7.24
C ASP A 35 -7.13 -33.76 -8.60
N VAL A 36 -8.27 -34.19 -9.17
CA VAL A 36 -8.81 -33.66 -10.43
C VAL A 36 -9.13 -32.18 -10.28
N LEU A 37 -9.81 -31.82 -9.17
CA LEU A 37 -10.20 -30.45 -8.91
C LEU A 37 -8.98 -29.54 -8.69
N SER A 38 -7.97 -30.00 -7.96
CA SER A 38 -6.70 -29.27 -7.80
C SER A 38 -6.01 -29.03 -9.15
N ARG A 39 -6.03 -30.01 -10.07
CA ARG A 39 -5.44 -29.88 -11.41
C ARG A 39 -6.22 -28.92 -12.32
N ILE A 40 -7.54 -28.85 -12.20
CA ILE A 40 -8.35 -27.85 -12.92
C ILE A 40 -8.04 -26.46 -12.37
N ILE A 41 -8.01 -26.32 -11.05
CA ILE A 41 -7.77 -25.07 -10.36
C ILE A 41 -6.38 -24.50 -10.69
N SER A 42 -5.36 -25.33 -10.83
CA SER A 42 -4.00 -24.86 -11.15
C SER A 42 -3.87 -24.26 -12.56
N LEU A 43 -4.87 -24.43 -13.42
CA LEU A 43 -4.96 -23.80 -14.74
C LEU A 43 -5.63 -22.42 -14.70
N LEU A 44 -6.22 -22.04 -13.56
CA LEU A 44 -6.97 -20.80 -13.43
C LEU A 44 -6.06 -19.60 -13.18
N GLY A 45 -6.41 -18.48 -13.79
CA GLY A 45 -5.80 -17.18 -13.50
C GLY A 45 -6.25 -16.65 -12.13
N VAL A 46 -5.54 -15.64 -11.61
CA VAL A 46 -5.79 -15.10 -10.25
C VAL A 46 -7.21 -14.59 -10.05
N GLU A 47 -7.78 -13.94 -11.07
CA GLU A 47 -9.15 -13.42 -11.01
C GLU A 47 -10.16 -14.56 -10.84
N GLN A 48 -9.95 -15.65 -11.56
CA GLN A 48 -10.79 -16.85 -11.49
C GLN A 48 -10.62 -17.56 -10.14
N LEU A 49 -9.39 -17.64 -9.63
CA LEU A 49 -9.11 -18.17 -8.28
C LEU A 49 -9.78 -17.33 -7.19
N ALA A 50 -9.76 -16.00 -7.32
CA ALA A 50 -10.43 -15.10 -6.39
C ALA A 50 -11.95 -15.28 -6.42
N ALA A 51 -12.56 -15.35 -7.60
CA ALA A 51 -13.99 -15.58 -7.76
C ALA A 51 -14.43 -16.93 -7.18
N MET A 52 -13.65 -17.98 -7.45
CA MET A 52 -13.91 -19.33 -6.97
C MET A 52 -13.79 -19.45 -5.44
N ALA A 53 -12.87 -18.72 -4.81
CA ALA A 53 -12.69 -18.71 -3.36
C ALA A 53 -13.90 -18.16 -2.56
N VAL A 54 -14.82 -17.46 -3.24
CA VAL A 54 -16.05 -16.94 -2.63
C VAL A 54 -17.19 -17.97 -2.67
N GLN A 55 -17.15 -18.93 -3.59
CA GLN A 55 -18.28 -19.84 -3.86
C GLN A 55 -18.49 -20.91 -2.77
N SER A 56 -17.41 -21.51 -2.23
CA SER A 56 -17.52 -22.50 -1.15
C SER A 56 -16.25 -22.59 -0.31
N THR A 57 -16.37 -23.11 0.92
CA THR A 57 -15.23 -23.30 1.83
C THR A 57 -14.19 -24.27 1.26
N ARG A 58 -14.62 -25.35 0.60
CA ARG A 58 -13.71 -26.34 -0.01
C ARG A 58 -12.93 -25.73 -1.17
N LEU A 59 -13.64 -25.03 -2.07
CA LEU A 59 -13.02 -24.35 -3.20
C LEU A 59 -12.08 -23.23 -2.76
N ARG A 60 -12.42 -22.54 -1.67
CA ARG A 60 -11.54 -21.57 -1.02
C ARG A 60 -10.24 -22.22 -0.59
N THR A 61 -10.25 -23.29 0.20
CA THR A 61 -9.01 -23.96 0.64
C THR A 61 -8.15 -24.37 -0.55
N LEU A 62 -8.75 -24.94 -1.59
CA LEU A 62 -8.02 -25.38 -2.78
C LEU A 62 -7.49 -24.22 -3.62
N ALA A 63 -8.21 -23.09 -3.70
CA ALA A 63 -7.70 -21.87 -4.32
C ALA A 63 -6.52 -21.28 -3.53
N GLU A 64 -6.58 -21.35 -2.20
CA GLU A 64 -5.56 -20.78 -1.29
C GLU A 64 -4.20 -21.48 -1.40
N GLU A 65 -4.20 -22.76 -1.72
CA GLU A 65 -2.99 -23.59 -1.82
C GLU A 65 -2.28 -23.48 -3.19
N GLN A 66 -2.82 -22.69 -4.12
CA GLN A 66 -2.29 -22.66 -5.48
C GLN A 66 -0.98 -21.86 -5.61
N PRO A 67 0.00 -22.38 -6.37
CA PRO A 67 1.23 -21.64 -6.68
C PRO A 67 0.99 -20.44 -7.62
N ALA A 68 -0.18 -20.37 -8.27
CA ALA A 68 -0.57 -19.26 -9.14
C ALA A 68 -0.52 -17.89 -8.44
N TRP A 69 -0.78 -17.82 -7.12
CA TRP A 69 -0.63 -16.57 -6.35
C TRP A 69 0.81 -16.08 -6.31
N GLN A 70 1.76 -17.01 -6.13
CA GLN A 70 3.17 -16.69 -6.15
C GLN A 70 3.60 -16.25 -7.55
N GLN A 71 3.19 -16.97 -8.59
CA GLN A 71 3.55 -16.62 -9.96
C GLN A 71 2.99 -15.24 -10.35
N ALA A 72 1.73 -14.95 -10.02
CA ALA A 72 1.16 -13.64 -10.29
C ALA A 72 1.80 -12.51 -9.48
N CYS A 73 2.21 -12.80 -8.24
CA CYS A 73 3.05 -11.87 -7.49
C CYS A 73 4.37 -11.60 -8.23
N LYS A 74 5.01 -12.67 -8.72
CA LYS A 74 6.25 -12.58 -9.48
C LYS A 74 6.07 -11.80 -10.76
N ASP A 75 5.04 -12.07 -11.55
CA ASP A 75 4.83 -11.39 -12.83
C ASP A 75 4.52 -9.90 -12.65
N ARG A 76 3.66 -9.56 -11.68
CA ARG A 76 3.24 -8.17 -11.45
C ARG A 76 4.31 -7.33 -10.77
N TRP A 77 5.09 -7.92 -9.85
CA TRP A 77 6.07 -7.20 -9.05
C TRP A 77 7.52 -7.65 -9.31
N GLN A 78 7.81 -8.36 -10.41
CA GLN A 78 9.12 -8.97 -10.70
C GLN A 78 10.29 -8.00 -10.55
N ALA A 79 10.13 -6.81 -11.14
CA ALA A 79 11.12 -5.74 -11.12
C ALA A 79 11.44 -5.25 -9.69
N PHE A 80 10.55 -5.55 -8.73
CA PHE A 80 10.63 -5.10 -7.35
C PHE A 80 10.96 -6.26 -6.39
N LEU A 81 10.89 -7.51 -6.85
CA LEU A 81 11.30 -8.70 -6.10
C LEU A 81 12.81 -8.86 -5.98
N VAL A 82 13.59 -8.21 -6.85
CA VAL A 82 15.04 -8.42 -6.93
C VAL A 82 15.75 -8.06 -5.61
N ASP A 83 15.26 -7.08 -4.87
CA ASP A 83 15.86 -6.62 -3.61
C ASP A 83 14.94 -6.81 -2.39
N SER A 84 13.75 -7.39 -2.56
CA SER A 84 12.64 -7.28 -1.61
C SER A 84 12.59 -8.31 -0.49
N GLU A 85 12.00 -7.93 0.66
CA GLU A 85 11.52 -8.84 1.72
C GLU A 85 10.67 -9.99 1.16
N MET A 86 10.07 -9.81 -0.02
CA MET A 86 9.37 -10.87 -0.74
C MET A 86 10.25 -12.07 -1.13
N LYS A 87 11.57 -11.90 -1.31
CA LYS A 87 12.49 -13.05 -1.45
C LYS A 87 12.66 -13.83 -0.14
N ALA A 88 12.44 -13.17 0.99
CA ALA A 88 12.55 -13.75 2.32
C ALA A 88 11.18 -14.23 2.87
N LEU A 89 10.09 -14.03 2.12
CA LEU A 89 8.78 -14.56 2.52
C LEU A 89 8.85 -16.10 2.53
N PRO A 90 8.26 -16.75 3.54
CA PRO A 90 8.08 -18.19 3.52
C PRO A 90 7.42 -18.62 2.21
N ASP A 91 7.91 -19.69 1.61
CA ASP A 91 7.37 -20.23 0.36
C ASP A 91 6.06 -21.01 0.60
N THR A 92 5.11 -20.36 1.26
CA THR A 92 3.79 -20.89 1.57
C THR A 92 2.74 -20.16 0.73
N PRO A 93 1.81 -20.88 0.07
CA PRO A 93 0.79 -20.26 -0.78
C PRO A 93 -0.07 -19.20 -0.06
N SER A 94 -0.36 -19.41 1.22
CA SER A 94 -1.15 -18.50 2.05
C SER A 94 -0.49 -17.13 2.20
N VAL A 95 0.85 -17.08 2.36
CA VAL A 95 1.63 -15.85 2.48
C VAL A 95 1.64 -15.10 1.15
N TRP A 96 1.86 -15.80 0.03
CA TRP A 96 1.84 -15.19 -1.29
C TRP A 96 0.47 -14.64 -1.67
N ARG A 97 -0.61 -15.32 -1.29
CA ARG A 97 -1.97 -14.83 -1.50
C ARG A 97 -2.24 -13.56 -0.69
N GLU A 98 -1.88 -13.55 0.59
CA GLU A 98 -2.08 -12.36 1.43
C GLU A 98 -1.26 -11.19 0.90
N ALA A 99 0.00 -11.45 0.52
CA ALA A 99 0.84 -10.46 -0.15
C ALA A 99 0.20 -9.95 -1.45
N PHE A 100 -0.39 -10.83 -2.27
CA PHE A 100 -1.10 -10.42 -3.49
C PHE A 100 -2.30 -9.52 -3.16
N ARG A 101 -3.17 -9.94 -2.24
CA ARG A 101 -4.40 -9.21 -1.88
C ARG A 101 -4.10 -7.84 -1.29
N THR A 102 -3.11 -7.75 -0.43
CA THR A 102 -2.72 -6.47 0.18
C THR A 102 -2.12 -5.50 -0.84
N ARG A 103 -1.53 -6.00 -1.94
CA ARG A 103 -0.85 -5.17 -2.94
C ARG A 103 -1.67 -4.90 -4.19
N ILE A 104 -2.64 -5.75 -4.53
CA ILE A 104 -3.40 -5.64 -5.79
C ILE A 104 -4.20 -4.34 -5.86
N GLU A 105 -4.65 -3.85 -4.70
CA GLU A 105 -5.43 -2.62 -4.52
C GLU A 105 -4.56 -1.36 -4.61
N LEU A 106 -3.24 -1.49 -4.59
CA LEU A 106 -2.31 -0.35 -4.57
C LEU A 106 -1.62 -0.17 -5.93
N PRO A 107 -1.32 1.08 -6.32
CA PRO A 107 -0.36 1.35 -7.38
C PRO A 107 0.98 0.67 -7.08
N VAL A 108 1.61 0.13 -8.11
CA VAL A 108 2.88 -0.60 -7.99
C VAL A 108 3.99 0.28 -7.39
N THR A 109 4.01 1.57 -7.74
CA THR A 109 4.96 2.55 -7.21
C THR A 109 4.79 2.74 -5.71
N LEU A 110 3.54 2.86 -5.25
CA LEU A 110 3.18 3.02 -3.84
C LEU A 110 3.59 1.79 -3.02
N ALA A 111 3.22 0.59 -3.47
CA ALA A 111 3.57 -0.64 -2.78
C ALA A 111 5.10 -0.79 -2.65
N ARG A 112 5.85 -0.45 -3.70
CA ARG A 112 7.32 -0.42 -3.68
C ARG A 112 7.85 0.59 -2.67
N ALA A 113 7.27 1.78 -2.61
CA ALA A 113 7.71 2.82 -1.70
C ALA A 113 7.56 2.38 -0.24
N CYS A 114 6.40 1.81 0.11
CA CYS A 114 6.15 1.23 1.45
C CYS A 114 7.16 0.13 1.80
N ASP A 115 7.43 -0.81 0.88
CA ASP A 115 8.42 -1.88 1.10
C ASP A 115 9.82 -1.35 1.30
N THR A 116 10.20 -0.32 0.52
CA THR A 116 11.53 0.27 0.59
C THR A 116 11.73 0.99 1.92
N ALA A 117 10.71 1.73 2.35
CA ALA A 117 10.68 2.43 3.65
C ALA A 117 10.76 1.44 4.82
N ARG A 118 9.95 0.37 4.79
CA ARG A 118 9.95 -0.67 5.81
C ARG A 118 11.30 -1.38 5.89
N ARG A 119 11.89 -1.75 4.74
CA ARG A 119 13.22 -2.37 4.73
C ARG A 119 14.28 -1.44 5.27
N ALA A 120 14.29 -0.19 4.83
CA ALA A 120 15.20 0.84 5.32
C ALA A 120 15.12 0.97 6.86
N GLN A 121 13.91 0.92 7.42
CA GLN A 121 13.66 0.90 8.85
C GLN A 121 14.17 -0.38 9.53
N LEU A 122 13.89 -1.57 8.98
CA LEU A 122 14.37 -2.83 9.56
C LEU A 122 15.89 -2.91 9.56
N CYS A 123 16.53 -2.47 8.48
CA CYS A 123 17.97 -2.29 8.41
C CYS A 123 18.46 -1.35 9.51
N ALA A 124 17.85 -0.18 9.66
CA ALA A 124 18.17 0.80 10.70
C ALA A 124 17.94 0.28 12.14
N ARG A 125 17.02 -0.67 12.34
CA ARG A 125 16.80 -1.38 13.63
C ARG A 125 17.82 -2.49 13.87
N ALA A 126 18.46 -3.00 12.80
CA ALA A 126 19.38 -4.13 12.83
C ALA A 126 20.80 -3.79 13.35
N ASP A 127 20.94 -2.72 14.15
CA ASP A 127 22.05 -2.62 15.13
C ASP A 127 22.06 -3.82 16.12
N ASN A 128 21.06 -4.71 16.04
CA ASN A 128 21.03 -6.05 16.61
C ASN A 128 21.67 -7.11 15.65
N PRO A 129 22.70 -7.86 16.09
CA PRO A 129 23.45 -8.81 15.25
C PRO A 129 22.64 -9.98 14.66
N GLY A 130 21.39 -10.19 15.08
CA GLY A 130 20.51 -11.27 14.58
C GLY A 130 19.77 -10.97 13.27
N LEU A 131 19.71 -9.72 12.80
CA LEU A 131 18.99 -9.32 11.58
C LEU A 131 19.92 -9.01 10.38
N SER A 132 21.18 -9.45 10.48
CA SER A 132 22.28 -9.23 9.53
C SER A 132 21.99 -9.61 8.06
N HIS A 133 20.96 -10.41 7.80
CA HIS A 133 20.56 -10.79 6.44
C HIS A 133 19.79 -9.71 5.66
N ALA A 134 19.25 -8.69 6.34
CA ALA A 134 18.49 -7.62 5.69
C ALA A 134 19.38 -6.51 5.10
N CYS A 135 20.60 -6.35 5.61
CA CYS A 135 21.58 -5.42 5.09
C CYS A 135 22.59 -6.13 4.18
N PRO A 136 22.96 -5.55 3.02
CA PRO A 136 24.12 -6.02 2.27
C PRO A 136 25.34 -6.04 3.18
N ALA A 137 25.98 -7.20 3.32
CA ALA A 137 27.03 -7.41 4.31
C ALA A 137 28.15 -6.35 4.22
N GLY A 138 28.45 -5.70 5.35
CA GLY A 138 29.67 -4.89 5.54
C GLY A 138 29.58 -3.40 5.21
N ARG A 139 28.40 -2.83 4.90
CA ARG A 139 28.24 -1.38 4.76
C ARG A 139 27.52 -0.76 5.96
N PRO A 140 28.03 0.36 6.53
CA PRO A 140 27.29 1.10 7.55
C PRO A 140 25.96 1.57 6.98
N ILE A 141 24.91 1.51 7.81
CA ILE A 141 23.58 1.97 7.43
C ILE A 141 23.60 3.49 7.33
N ASP A 142 23.31 4.01 6.14
CA ASP A 142 23.12 5.43 5.92
C ASP A 142 21.68 5.80 6.32
N PHE A 143 21.50 6.22 7.58
CA PHE A 143 20.20 6.62 8.12
C PHE A 143 19.56 7.77 7.34
N ARG A 144 20.35 8.69 6.76
CA ARG A 144 19.81 9.81 5.98
C ARG A 144 19.17 9.31 4.70
N ARG A 145 19.89 8.46 3.96
CA ARG A 145 19.36 7.83 2.75
C ARG A 145 18.15 6.94 3.03
N ALA A 146 18.21 6.15 4.11
CA ALA A 146 17.11 5.31 4.56
C ALA A 146 15.83 6.12 4.86
N PHE A 147 16.00 7.26 5.55
CA PHE A 147 14.91 8.18 5.84
C PHE A 147 14.41 8.91 4.60
N GLU A 148 15.28 9.34 3.68
CA GLU A 148 14.89 9.95 2.41
C GLU A 148 13.97 9.01 1.61
N LEU A 149 14.31 7.72 1.53
CA LEU A 149 13.47 6.71 0.89
C LEU A 149 12.10 6.57 1.58
N THR A 150 12.07 6.70 2.91
CA THR A 150 10.83 6.72 3.69
C THR A 150 9.99 7.96 3.36
N MET A 151 10.61 9.14 3.24
CA MET A 151 9.91 10.38 2.88
C MET A 151 9.41 10.37 1.43
N ARG A 152 10.11 9.70 0.50
CA ARG A 152 9.56 9.45 -0.85
C ARG A 152 8.29 8.61 -0.78
N ALA A 153 8.25 7.61 0.10
CA ALA A 153 7.02 6.84 0.34
C ALA A 153 5.92 7.69 0.99
N VAL A 154 6.25 8.60 1.92
CA VAL A 154 5.29 9.57 2.46
C VAL A 154 4.64 10.38 1.33
N PHE A 155 5.43 10.85 0.36
CA PHE A 155 4.92 11.60 -0.79
C PHE A 155 3.95 10.76 -1.64
N GLU A 156 4.34 9.55 -2.04
CA GLU A 156 3.51 8.65 -2.84
C GLU A 156 2.21 8.26 -2.12
N VAL A 157 2.29 7.95 -0.81
CA VAL A 157 1.12 7.64 0.02
C VAL A 157 0.21 8.85 0.13
N GLY A 158 0.76 10.05 0.33
CA GLY A 158 0.00 11.29 0.40
C GLY A 158 -0.77 11.58 -0.88
N LEU A 159 -0.12 11.46 -2.04
CA LEU A 159 -0.76 11.61 -3.35
C LEU A 159 -1.88 10.60 -3.58
N ALA A 160 -1.63 9.33 -3.25
CA ALA A 160 -2.63 8.28 -3.40
C ALA A 160 -3.82 8.49 -2.46
N ALA A 161 -3.56 8.91 -1.22
CA ALA A 161 -4.57 9.20 -0.21
C ALA A 161 -5.44 10.42 -0.54
N GLU A 162 -4.89 11.44 -1.21
CA GLU A 162 -5.69 12.56 -1.75
C GLU A 162 -6.72 12.08 -2.78
N SER A 163 -6.34 11.07 -3.57
CA SER A 163 -7.18 10.53 -4.65
C SER A 163 -8.19 9.49 -4.14
N ASP A 164 -7.79 8.67 -3.17
CA ASP A 164 -8.61 7.59 -2.61
C ASP A 164 -8.35 7.43 -1.10
N LEU A 165 -9.37 7.75 -0.30
CA LEU A 165 -9.34 7.59 1.16
C LEU A 165 -9.25 6.12 1.62
N GLY A 166 -9.62 5.17 0.75
CA GLY A 166 -9.52 3.74 0.99
C GLY A 166 -8.09 3.24 1.17
N VAL A 167 -7.11 3.97 0.62
CA VAL A 167 -5.68 3.63 0.67
C VAL A 167 -5.18 3.47 2.11
N HIS A 168 -5.65 4.29 3.06
CA HIS A 168 -5.26 4.18 4.48
C HIS A 168 -5.74 2.90 5.18
N LYS A 169 -6.79 2.26 4.66
CA LYS A 169 -7.31 1.02 5.23
C LYS A 169 -6.45 -0.19 4.83
N ASN A 170 -5.61 -0.03 3.81
CA ASN A 170 -4.74 -1.07 3.33
C ASN A 170 -3.67 -1.42 4.39
N SER A 171 -3.47 -2.71 4.64
CA SER A 171 -2.55 -3.19 5.68
C SER A 171 -1.08 -2.85 5.38
N LEU A 172 -0.68 -2.74 4.11
CA LEU A 172 0.67 -2.34 3.74
C LEU A 172 0.94 -0.87 4.10
N VAL A 173 -0.05 0.01 3.86
CA VAL A 173 0.03 1.43 4.22
C VAL A 173 0.06 1.61 5.73
N ARG A 174 -0.78 0.85 6.47
CA ARG A 174 -0.72 0.83 7.94
C ARG A 174 0.63 0.36 8.48
N GLY A 175 1.20 -0.69 7.89
CA GLY A 175 2.54 -1.15 8.25
C GLY A 175 3.63 -0.10 7.97
N PHE A 176 3.48 0.69 6.90
CA PHE A 176 4.34 1.83 6.61
C PHE A 176 4.15 2.99 7.60
N GLU A 177 2.91 3.28 8.00
CA GLU A 177 2.59 4.28 9.01
C GLU A 177 3.29 3.96 10.35
N GLU A 178 3.29 2.69 10.78
CA GLU A 178 4.07 2.21 11.93
C GLU A 178 5.58 2.40 11.73
N SER A 179 6.08 2.18 10.51
CA SER A 179 7.48 2.45 10.18
C SER A 179 7.84 3.93 10.31
N LEU A 180 6.96 4.81 9.85
CA LEU A 180 7.12 6.26 9.94
C LEU A 180 7.11 6.73 11.39
N GLN A 181 6.17 6.23 12.20
CA GLN A 181 6.10 6.56 13.63
C GLN A 181 7.41 6.23 14.35
N TRP A 182 8.03 5.08 14.06
CA TRP A 182 9.30 4.72 14.65
C TRP A 182 10.41 5.71 14.33
N TRP A 183 10.50 6.23 13.09
CA TRP A 183 11.49 7.23 12.72
C TRP A 183 11.32 8.51 13.54
N LEU A 184 10.08 8.96 13.69
CA LEU A 184 9.73 10.19 14.41
C LEU A 184 10.06 10.09 15.90
N VAL A 185 9.79 8.93 16.51
CA VAL A 185 10.02 8.69 17.94
C VAL A 185 11.50 8.42 18.23
N THR A 186 12.14 7.59 17.41
CA THR A 186 13.47 7.05 17.72
C THR A 186 14.60 7.90 17.16
N ARG A 187 14.37 8.59 16.04
CA ARG A 187 15.39 9.28 15.23
C ARG A 187 14.92 10.65 14.73
N PRO A 188 14.39 11.55 15.59
CA PRO A 188 13.91 12.87 15.16
C PRO A 188 15.02 13.74 14.54
N GLU A 189 16.28 13.50 14.91
CA GLU A 189 17.44 14.20 14.35
C GLU A 189 17.60 14.00 12.84
N VAL A 190 17.19 12.84 12.32
CA VAL A 190 17.28 12.52 10.89
C VAL A 190 16.22 13.28 10.09
N LEU A 191 15.03 13.46 10.67
CA LEU A 191 13.97 14.29 10.09
C LEU A 191 14.40 15.75 10.03
N ILE A 192 14.93 16.30 11.13
CA ILE A 192 15.40 17.69 11.15
C ILE A 192 16.53 17.89 10.13
N ALA A 193 17.47 16.95 10.04
CA ALA A 193 18.53 16.99 9.03
C ALA A 193 17.97 16.97 7.60
N PHE A 194 16.93 16.18 7.33
CA PHE A 194 16.27 16.14 6.03
C PHE A 194 15.63 17.48 5.63
N VAL A 195 14.96 18.18 6.58
CA VAL A 195 14.38 19.51 6.30
C VAL A 195 15.47 20.53 6.01
N ARG A 196 16.53 20.55 6.82
CA ARG A 196 17.68 21.44 6.62
C ARG A 196 18.41 21.17 5.31
N GLU A 197 18.49 19.91 4.90
CA GLU A 197 19.04 19.54 3.59
C GLU A 197 18.16 20.07 2.46
N ALA A 198 16.83 19.98 2.57
CA ALA A 198 15.93 20.55 1.58
C ALA A 198 16.06 22.09 1.44
N ASP A 199 16.22 22.79 2.56
CA ASP A 199 16.48 24.24 2.57
C ASP A 199 17.88 24.58 2.02
N SER A 200 18.90 23.80 2.39
CA SER A 200 20.25 23.95 1.82
C SER A 200 20.30 23.65 0.32
N ASP A 201 19.53 22.67 -0.17
CA ASP A 201 19.42 22.34 -1.60
C ASP A 201 18.82 23.51 -2.38
N LEU A 202 17.85 24.21 -1.77
CA LEU A 202 17.20 25.39 -2.33
C LEU A 202 18.15 26.60 -2.40
N GLY A 203 19.07 26.74 -1.45
CA GLY A 203 20.10 27.78 -1.47
C GLY A 203 21.16 27.62 -2.58
N GLN A 204 21.22 26.46 -3.25
CA GLN A 204 22.18 26.20 -4.32
C GLN A 204 21.64 26.64 -5.69
N TYR A 205 21.91 27.89 -6.02
CA TYR A 205 21.52 28.53 -7.26
C TYR A 205 22.64 28.52 -8.31
N ASP A 206 22.34 28.01 -9.51
CA ASP A 206 23.24 28.11 -10.66
C ASP A 206 22.92 29.37 -11.45
N MET A 207 23.73 30.41 -11.24
CA MET A 207 23.62 31.69 -11.95
C MET A 207 23.78 31.56 -13.47
N TRP A 208 24.42 30.51 -13.97
CA TRP A 208 24.66 30.31 -15.40
C TRP A 208 23.46 29.66 -16.09
N ARG A 209 22.74 28.79 -15.37
CA ARG A 209 21.55 28.11 -15.88
C ARG A 209 20.26 28.84 -15.55
N MET A 210 20.35 29.89 -14.72
CA MET A 210 19.19 30.58 -14.15
C MET A 210 18.20 29.55 -13.58
N ALA A 211 18.72 28.61 -12.77
CA ALA A 211 17.95 27.51 -12.23
C ALA A 211 18.58 26.99 -10.92
N PHE A 212 17.76 26.43 -10.03
CA PHE A 212 18.28 25.71 -8.86
C PHE A 212 18.89 24.38 -9.29
N ILE A 213 20.10 24.10 -8.80
CA ILE A 213 20.84 22.87 -9.14
C ILE A 213 20.02 21.64 -8.74
N HIS A 214 19.33 21.73 -7.60
CA HIS A 214 18.58 20.64 -7.01
C HIS A 214 17.07 20.76 -7.25
N TRP A 215 16.61 21.53 -8.24
CA TRP A 215 15.18 21.84 -8.39
C TRP A 215 14.22 20.64 -8.51
N PRO A 216 14.55 19.44 -9.03
CA PRO A 216 13.55 18.38 -8.92
C PRO A 216 13.45 17.82 -7.49
N SER A 217 14.45 18.01 -6.61
CA SER A 217 14.46 17.39 -5.27
C SER A 217 13.63 18.17 -4.24
N VAL A 218 13.77 19.50 -4.19
CA VAL A 218 13.11 20.34 -3.19
C VAL A 218 11.58 20.21 -3.21
N PRO A 219 10.90 20.20 -4.38
CA PRO A 219 9.45 20.15 -4.44
C PRO A 219 8.83 18.90 -3.82
N TRP A 220 9.36 17.71 -4.14
CA TRP A 220 8.82 16.47 -3.58
C TRP A 220 9.19 16.34 -2.09
N LYS A 221 10.39 16.79 -1.67
CA LYS A 221 10.81 16.78 -0.25
C LYS A 221 9.83 17.59 0.59
N ARG A 222 9.50 18.81 0.15
CA ARG A 222 8.55 19.68 0.85
C ARG A 222 7.10 19.16 0.76
N SER A 223 6.73 18.52 -0.34
CA SER A 223 5.41 17.89 -0.49
C SER A 223 5.25 16.73 0.50
N ALA A 224 6.28 15.89 0.65
CA ALA A 224 6.32 14.85 1.65
C ALA A 224 6.15 15.42 3.07
N LEU A 225 6.82 16.55 3.38
CA LEU A 225 6.67 17.25 4.66
C LEU A 225 5.25 17.79 4.89
N ALA A 226 4.53 18.19 3.84
CA ALA A 226 3.14 18.63 3.97
C ALA A 226 2.17 17.48 4.29
N TYR A 227 2.45 16.28 3.78
CA TYR A 227 1.64 15.09 4.08
C TYR A 227 1.92 14.51 5.47
N LEU A 228 3.12 14.76 5.99
CA LEU A 228 3.60 14.17 7.24
C LEU A 228 2.66 14.43 8.44
N PRO A 229 2.18 15.67 8.74
CA PRO A 229 1.26 15.91 9.85
C PRO A 229 -0.04 15.10 9.76
N GLY A 230 -0.63 15.01 8.55
CA GLY A 230 -1.86 14.26 8.32
C GLY A 230 -1.69 12.75 8.52
N LEU A 231 -0.50 12.22 8.21
CA LEU A 231 -0.16 10.83 8.52
C LEU A 231 0.07 10.66 10.03
N ILE A 232 0.84 11.53 10.67
CA ILE A 232 1.14 11.47 12.12
C ILE A 232 -0.12 11.48 12.98
N ALA A 233 -1.09 12.34 12.63
CA ALA A 233 -2.37 12.43 13.33
C ALA A 233 -3.15 11.11 13.30
N LYS A 234 -2.92 10.24 12.31
CA LYS A 234 -3.57 8.93 12.17
C LYS A 234 -2.83 7.83 12.92
N VAL A 235 -1.50 7.87 12.92
CA VAL A 235 -0.69 6.79 13.53
C VAL A 235 -0.66 6.88 15.04
N SER A 236 -0.90 8.06 15.63
CA SER A 236 -0.49 8.29 17.00
C SER A 236 -1.55 8.96 17.89
N GLN A 237 -1.78 8.37 19.07
CA GLN A 237 -2.08 9.11 20.30
C GLN A 237 -0.83 9.86 20.82
N ALA A 238 0.29 9.86 20.09
CA ALA A 238 1.60 10.38 20.51
C ALA A 238 1.70 11.90 20.38
N TRP A 239 0.79 12.58 21.07
CA TRP A 239 0.85 14.01 21.36
C TRP A 239 1.95 14.34 22.40
N GLU A 240 2.75 13.36 22.81
CA GLU A 240 3.83 13.53 23.81
C GLU A 240 5.10 14.18 23.24
N HIS A 241 5.21 14.34 21.91
CA HIS A 241 6.39 14.92 21.25
C HIS A 241 6.15 16.33 20.68
N VAL A 242 5.41 17.16 21.41
CA VAL A 242 5.14 18.57 21.05
C VAL A 242 6.42 19.29 20.61
N SER A 243 7.54 19.06 21.29
CA SER A 243 8.83 19.72 20.97
C SER A 243 9.42 19.33 19.62
N VAL A 244 9.20 18.10 19.13
CA VAL A 244 9.67 17.65 17.81
C VAL A 244 8.82 18.24 16.71
N LEU A 245 7.50 18.30 16.92
CA LEU A 245 6.58 18.93 15.97
C LEU A 245 6.80 20.44 15.89
N GLU A 246 7.01 21.12 17.02
CA GLU A 246 7.37 22.55 17.04
C GLU A 246 8.72 22.83 16.36
N ALA A 247 9.70 21.92 16.49
CA ALA A 247 10.96 22.03 15.77
C ALA A 247 10.76 21.82 14.27
N LEU A 248 9.97 20.82 13.88
CA LEU A 248 9.60 20.54 12.50
C LEU A 248 8.87 21.73 11.86
N ASP A 249 7.85 22.25 12.52
CA ASP A 249 7.04 23.37 12.03
C ASP A 249 7.89 24.62 11.81
N ARG A 250 8.84 24.89 12.73
CA ARG A 250 9.79 25.99 12.56
C ARG A 250 10.69 25.80 11.33
N GLU A 251 11.27 24.62 11.15
CA GLU A 251 12.17 24.34 10.02
C GLU A 251 11.39 24.32 8.68
N VAL A 252 10.14 23.83 8.68
CA VAL A 252 9.24 23.87 7.51
C VAL A 252 8.85 25.31 7.18
N ALA A 253 8.54 26.14 8.18
CA ALA A 253 8.23 27.55 7.96
C ALA A 253 9.43 28.33 7.41
N LEU A 254 10.65 28.01 7.84
CA LEU A 254 11.87 28.56 7.25
C LEU A 254 11.99 28.19 5.78
N LEU A 255 11.84 26.91 5.45
CA LEU A 255 11.84 26.43 4.07
C LEU A 255 10.77 27.13 3.21
N ASP A 256 9.56 27.31 3.72
CA ASP A 256 8.47 28.03 3.04
C ASP A 256 8.81 29.52 2.81
N ASN A 257 9.47 30.16 3.76
CA ASN A 257 9.94 31.53 3.60
C ASN A 257 11.03 31.62 2.54
N THR A 258 11.97 30.67 2.52
CA THR A 258 13.01 30.59 1.49
C THR A 258 12.37 30.42 0.10
N ILE A 259 11.41 29.48 -0.07
CA ILE A 259 10.70 29.27 -1.34
C ILE A 259 10.01 30.57 -1.80
N ARG A 260 9.24 31.23 -0.93
CA ARG A 260 8.55 32.48 -1.25
C ARG A 260 9.50 33.64 -1.58
N SER A 261 10.64 33.71 -0.92
CA SER A 261 11.65 34.75 -1.21
C SER A 261 12.23 34.61 -2.62
N LEU A 262 12.23 33.38 -3.16
CA LEU A 262 12.75 33.04 -4.48
C LEU A 262 11.71 33.18 -5.59
N GLU A 263 10.42 32.94 -5.31
CA GLU A 263 9.32 33.22 -6.25
C GLU A 263 9.29 34.70 -6.65
N ASN A 264 9.50 35.60 -5.69
CA ASN A 264 9.61 37.04 -5.96
C ASN A 264 10.82 37.41 -6.86
N GLN A 265 11.81 36.53 -6.98
CA GLN A 265 12.96 36.68 -7.87
C GLN A 265 12.78 35.85 -9.17
N GLY A 266 11.65 35.13 -9.28
CA GLY A 266 11.47 33.96 -10.12
C GLY A 266 10.49 34.11 -11.27
N ASP A 267 10.11 35.32 -11.70
CA ASP A 267 9.41 35.50 -12.98
C ASP A 267 10.18 34.85 -14.16
N SER A 268 11.49 34.62 -14.01
CA SER A 268 12.36 33.89 -14.94
C SER A 268 12.66 32.42 -14.57
N LEU A 269 12.29 31.95 -13.38
CA LEU A 269 12.58 30.61 -12.88
C LEU A 269 11.37 29.71 -13.13
N THR A 270 11.44 28.85 -14.15
CA THR A 270 10.40 27.83 -14.40
C THR A 270 10.37 26.80 -13.27
N MET A 271 9.65 27.12 -12.20
CA MET A 271 9.39 26.25 -11.06
C MET A 271 8.33 25.21 -11.43
N ILE A 272 8.75 24.14 -12.10
CA ILE A 272 7.83 23.07 -12.52
C ILE A 272 7.31 22.32 -11.29
N ALA A 273 5.99 22.26 -11.13
CA ALA A 273 5.34 21.45 -10.11
C ALA A 273 5.58 19.95 -10.37
N PRO A 274 5.84 19.13 -9.34
CA PRO A 274 5.88 17.69 -9.49
C PRO A 274 4.62 17.11 -10.13
N GLU A 275 4.80 16.09 -10.94
CA GLU A 275 3.68 15.39 -11.58
C GLU A 275 2.73 14.79 -10.55
N GLY A 276 1.42 14.84 -10.84
CA GLY A 276 0.38 14.23 -10.01
C GLY A 276 -0.10 15.07 -8.83
N ILE A 277 0.53 16.22 -8.52
CA ILE A 277 0.09 17.10 -7.45
C ILE A 277 -1.23 17.79 -7.80
N SER A 278 -2.24 17.70 -6.91
CA SER A 278 -3.54 18.35 -7.11
C SER A 278 -3.42 19.88 -7.05
N LYS A 279 -4.29 20.61 -7.77
CA LYS A 279 -4.36 22.09 -7.72
C LYS A 279 -4.66 22.65 -6.33
N ARG A 280 -5.12 21.80 -5.41
CA ARG A 280 -5.44 22.18 -4.02
C ARG A 280 -4.23 22.03 -3.09
N HIS A 281 -3.18 21.38 -3.53
CA HIS A 281 -1.97 21.18 -2.76
C HIS A 281 -1.23 22.50 -2.54
N TRP A 282 -0.57 22.65 -1.37
CA TRP A 282 0.09 23.89 -0.91
C TRP A 282 1.05 24.51 -1.94
N TRP A 283 1.63 23.70 -2.83
CA TRP A 283 2.47 24.15 -3.95
C TRP A 283 1.82 25.27 -4.78
N TRP A 284 0.50 25.18 -5.00
CA TRP A 284 -0.27 26.17 -5.79
C TRP A 284 -0.72 27.39 -4.98
N TRP A 285 -0.39 27.43 -3.69
CA TRP A 285 -0.76 28.50 -2.76
C TRP A 285 0.47 29.33 -2.38
N LEU A 286 1.65 28.90 -2.83
CA LEU A 286 2.87 29.70 -2.82
C LEU A 286 2.95 30.61 -4.05
N SER A 287 2.44 30.14 -5.20
CA SER A 287 2.30 30.91 -6.45
C SER A 287 1.24 32.00 -6.40
#